data_AF-A0A963DWX3-F1
#
_entry.id   AF-A0A963DWX3-F1
#
_cell.length_a   1.000
_cell.length_b   1.000
_cell.length_c   1.000
_cell.angle_alpha   90.00
_cell.angle_beta   90.00
_cell.angle_gamma   90.00
#
_symmetry.space_group_name_H-M   'P 1'
#
loop_
_entity.id
_entity.type
_entity.pdbx_description
1 polymer ?
#
loop_
_entity_poly.entity_id
_entity_poly.type
_entity_poly.pdbx_seq_one_letter_code
_entity_poly.pdbx_strand_id
1 'polypeptide(L)'
;MGKMSKAEMAKVRYEENLAKIEATKASMRELRSKFDEESAKKARKDKECWDVLEPLDEKLRQGRELTESERTTRRELMAQLSRIQSEWSKWEWDHADIKRGRQENLNQLEARTRVLALAAKTDTEMHEAIERARKSVIWQRDSLAHSYEIIEAIKAKLAEAHEMDAAQANLEAMIATARKECEDLKANAFIQGTQPDPKRLPIAQKELAALEAELARGIGDGARAAIPKLEAQLADSEGSIEAEKAKIESAKDDLLRLHRNQAIRELEDRVDALCDPLLTLAATDRTFEYVIHDALWNRGLRILDINQKLWKPGWLMHPRERSADEEEAIAERRRQILDVDGDANEL
;
A
#
# COMPACT_ATOMS: atom_id res chain seq x y z
N MET A 1 30.09 35.06 2.63
CA MET A 1 29.36 33.81 2.92
C MET A 1 28.24 33.69 1.90
N GLY A 2 28.18 32.64 1.09
CA GLY A 2 27.11 32.46 0.09
C GLY A 2 25.78 32.18 0.78
N LYS A 3 24.69 32.79 0.28
CA LYS A 3 23.32 32.49 0.77
C LYS A 3 22.93 31.09 0.28
N MET A 4 22.50 30.21 1.18
CA MET A 4 22.01 28.88 0.82
C MET A 4 20.71 29.00 0.03
N SER A 5 20.55 28.14 -0.98
CA SER A 5 19.32 28.04 -1.76
C SER A 5 18.17 27.43 -0.95
N LYS A 6 16.92 27.64 -1.40
CA LYS A 6 15.71 27.07 -0.79
C LYS A 6 15.78 25.54 -0.69
N ALA A 7 16.31 24.87 -1.73
CA ALA A 7 16.50 23.42 -1.75
C ALA A 7 17.56 22.95 -0.74
N GLU A 8 18.69 23.67 -0.63
CA GLU A 8 19.72 23.35 0.38
C GLU A 8 19.20 23.55 1.81
N MET A 9 18.45 24.62 2.07
CA MET A 9 17.78 24.82 3.36
C MET A 9 16.77 23.72 3.67
N ALA A 10 15.98 23.27 2.68
CA ALA A 10 15.03 22.18 2.84
C ALA A 10 15.74 20.85 3.14
N LYS A 11 16.88 20.59 2.48
CA LYS A 11 17.70 19.40 2.70
C LYS A 11 18.29 19.34 4.11
N VAL A 12 18.84 20.44 4.62
CA VAL A 12 19.35 20.50 5.99
C VAL A 12 18.22 20.24 7.00
N ARG A 13 17.06 20.88 6.82
CA ARG A 13 15.88 20.65 7.68
C ARG A 13 15.33 19.23 7.58
N TYR A 14 15.44 18.60 6.41
CA TYR A 14 15.06 17.20 6.19
C TYR A 14 15.94 16.27 7.02
N GLU A 15 17.26 16.44 6.96
CA GLU A 15 18.23 15.66 7.74
C GLU A 15 18.05 15.85 9.25
N GLU A 16 17.81 17.09 9.70
CA GLU A 16 17.48 17.38 11.10
C GLU A 16 16.19 16.68 11.54
N ASN A 17 15.16 16.64 10.70
CA ASN A 17 13.91 15.97 11.03
C ASN A 17 14.04 14.45 11.04
N LEU A 18 14.87 13.87 10.17
CA LEU A 18 15.20 12.44 10.23
C LEU A 18 15.87 12.10 11.57
N ALA A 19 16.84 12.90 12.01
CA ALA A 19 17.46 12.71 13.32
C ALA A 19 16.43 12.81 14.47
N LYS A 20 15.49 13.77 14.41
CA LYS A 20 14.41 13.90 15.39
C LYS A 20 13.43 12.72 15.35
N ILE A 21 13.12 12.18 14.18
CA ILE A 21 12.28 10.98 14.02
C ILE A 21 12.96 9.79 14.70
N GLU A 22 14.23 9.55 14.41
CA GLU A 22 14.96 8.43 15.01
C GLU A 22 15.12 8.58 16.53
N ALA A 23 15.38 9.79 17.02
CA ALA A 23 15.38 10.08 18.44
C ALA A 23 13.99 9.84 19.09
N THR A 24 12.91 10.22 18.42
CA THR A 24 11.53 10.00 18.90
C THR A 24 11.18 8.51 18.93
N LYS A 25 11.56 7.75 17.90
CA LYS A 25 11.40 6.28 17.86
C LYS A 25 12.22 5.58 18.94
N ALA A 26 13.47 6.00 19.16
CA ALA A 26 14.30 5.48 20.24
C ALA A 26 13.65 5.74 21.60
N SER A 27 13.18 6.96 21.84
CA SER A 27 12.54 7.29 23.10
C SER A 27 11.18 6.59 23.28
N MET A 28 10.43 6.28 22.21
CA MET A 28 9.24 5.42 22.29
C MET A 28 9.57 3.97 22.68
N ARG A 29 10.70 3.42 22.20
CA ARG A 29 11.19 2.10 22.61
C ARG A 29 11.56 2.09 24.10
N GLU A 30 12.23 3.13 24.57
CA GLU A 30 12.56 3.28 26.00
C GLU A 30 11.31 3.36 26.89
N LEU A 31 10.28 4.13 26.49
CA LEU A 31 9.02 4.20 27.23
C LEU A 31 8.34 2.84 27.33
N ARG A 32 8.39 2.04 26.25
CA ARG A 32 7.86 0.68 26.23
C ARG A 32 8.64 -0.23 27.17
N SER A 33 9.97 -0.18 27.15
CA SER A 33 10.81 -0.94 28.10
C SER A 33 10.48 -0.60 29.55
N LYS A 34 10.34 0.70 29.88
CA LYS A 34 9.93 1.13 31.23
C LYS A 34 8.53 0.63 31.61
N PHE A 35 7.61 0.57 30.65
CA PHE A 35 6.28 -0.03 30.87
C PHE A 35 6.36 -1.51 31.17
N ASP A 36 7.15 -2.26 30.41
CA ASP A 36 7.31 -3.69 30.64
C ASP A 36 7.97 -3.96 32.01
N GLU A 37 8.96 -3.16 32.40
CA GLU A 37 9.60 -3.22 33.72
C GLU A 37 8.63 -2.91 34.88
N GLU A 38 7.87 -1.82 34.79
CA GLU A 38 6.90 -1.45 35.84
C GLU A 38 5.73 -2.43 35.91
N SER A 39 5.26 -2.96 34.76
CA SER A 39 4.24 -4.00 34.71
C SER A 39 4.73 -5.29 35.39
N ALA A 40 6.00 -5.67 35.19
CA ALA A 40 6.59 -6.81 35.85
C ALA A 40 6.73 -6.59 37.37
N LYS A 41 7.10 -5.37 37.80
CA LYS A 41 7.14 -5.02 39.24
C LYS A 41 5.75 -5.09 39.87
N LYS A 42 4.72 -4.55 39.20
CA LYS A 42 3.32 -4.64 39.66
C LYS A 42 2.86 -6.08 39.77
N ALA A 43 3.09 -6.89 38.74
CA ALA A 43 2.71 -8.31 38.74
C ALA A 43 3.37 -9.09 39.89
N ARG A 44 4.63 -8.78 40.24
CA ARG A 44 5.32 -9.38 41.40
C ARG A 44 4.65 -8.97 42.71
N LYS A 45 4.39 -7.68 42.93
CA LYS A 45 3.72 -7.19 44.14
C LYS A 45 2.30 -7.73 44.30
N ASP A 46 1.52 -7.73 43.20
CA ASP A 46 0.19 -8.32 43.18
C ASP A 46 0.25 -9.80 43.54
N LYS A 47 1.20 -10.55 42.97
CA LYS A 47 1.40 -11.97 43.27
C LYS A 47 1.78 -12.21 44.73
N GLU A 48 2.71 -11.43 45.29
CA GLU A 48 3.10 -11.54 46.71
C GLU A 48 1.89 -11.35 47.65
N CYS A 49 0.98 -10.43 47.33
CA CYS A 49 -0.26 -10.27 48.08
C CYS A 49 -1.22 -11.45 47.89
N TRP A 50 -1.40 -11.94 46.66
CA TRP A 50 -2.28 -13.06 46.35
C TRP A 50 -1.82 -14.40 46.92
N ASP A 51 -0.52 -14.67 46.93
CA ASP A 51 0.08 -15.88 47.49
C ASP A 51 -0.30 -16.06 48.98
N VAL A 52 -0.54 -14.97 49.71
CA VAL A 52 -0.98 -14.97 51.12
C VAL A 52 -2.50 -14.86 51.26
N LEU A 53 -3.18 -14.13 50.38
CA LEU A 53 -4.63 -13.96 50.42
C LEU A 53 -5.39 -15.21 49.98
N GLU A 54 -4.93 -15.92 48.96
CA GLU A 54 -5.63 -17.07 48.37
C GLU A 54 -5.89 -18.20 49.39
N PRO A 55 -4.92 -18.60 50.25
CA PRO A 55 -5.19 -19.55 51.33
C PRO A 55 -6.22 -19.04 52.36
N LEU A 56 -6.25 -17.74 52.65
CA LEU A 56 -7.20 -17.14 53.59
C LEU A 56 -8.62 -17.09 53.00
N ASP A 57 -8.73 -16.75 51.72
CA ASP A 57 -9.99 -16.76 50.98
C ASP A 57 -10.52 -18.19 50.78
N GLU A 58 -9.65 -19.18 50.58
CA GLU A 58 -10.03 -20.60 50.50
C GLU A 58 -10.61 -21.12 51.83
N LYS A 59 -10.06 -20.70 52.98
CA LYS A 59 -10.65 -21.02 54.30
C LYS A 59 -12.08 -20.48 54.41
N LEU A 60 -12.30 -19.23 53.99
CA LEU A 60 -13.63 -18.62 53.98
C LEU A 60 -14.58 -19.35 53.02
N ARG A 61 -14.09 -19.74 51.84
CA ARG A 61 -14.85 -20.50 50.82
C ARG A 61 -15.30 -21.86 51.35
N GLN A 62 -14.47 -22.51 52.16
CA GLN A 62 -14.77 -23.77 52.85
C GLN A 62 -15.67 -23.59 54.09
N GLY A 63 -16.13 -22.37 54.39
CA GLY A 63 -16.99 -22.07 55.53
C GLY A 63 -16.28 -22.06 56.89
N ARG A 64 -14.93 -21.96 56.90
CA ARG A 64 -14.15 -21.87 58.14
C ARG A 64 -14.00 -20.41 58.56
N GLU A 65 -14.06 -20.16 59.86
CA GLU A 65 -13.80 -18.82 60.41
C GLU A 65 -12.30 -18.50 60.42
N LEU A 66 -11.96 -17.29 60.00
CA LEU A 66 -10.62 -16.73 60.20
C LEU A 66 -10.47 -16.22 61.64
N THR A 67 -9.29 -16.44 62.22
CA THR A 67 -8.85 -15.79 63.47
C THR A 67 -8.74 -14.27 63.32
N GLU A 68 -8.75 -13.52 64.43
CA GLU A 68 -8.69 -12.05 64.37
C GLU A 68 -7.39 -11.53 63.73
N SER A 69 -6.26 -12.21 63.95
CA SER A 69 -5.00 -11.91 63.27
C SER A 69 -5.11 -12.15 61.76
N GLU A 70 -5.69 -13.28 61.32
CA GLU A 70 -5.90 -13.57 59.90
C GLU A 70 -6.87 -12.59 59.22
N ARG A 71 -7.92 -12.14 59.92
CA ARG A 71 -8.84 -11.10 59.42
C ARG A 71 -8.13 -9.77 59.23
N THR A 72 -7.25 -9.41 60.16
CA THR A 72 -6.45 -8.17 60.11
C THR A 72 -5.47 -8.23 58.94
N THR A 73 -4.69 -9.30 58.83
CA THR A 73 -3.77 -9.55 57.70
C THR A 73 -4.51 -9.51 56.36
N ARG A 74 -5.69 -10.14 56.26
CA ARG A 74 -6.52 -10.10 55.05
C ARG A 74 -6.96 -8.68 54.68
N ARG A 75 -7.42 -7.88 55.66
CA ARG A 75 -7.82 -6.47 55.42
C ARG A 75 -6.64 -5.63 54.95
N GLU A 76 -5.48 -5.80 55.57
CA GLU A 76 -4.25 -5.08 55.20
C GLU A 76 -3.79 -5.43 53.78
N LEU A 77 -3.76 -6.71 53.42
CA LEU A 77 -3.39 -7.16 52.07
C LEU A 77 -4.39 -6.70 51.00
N MET A 78 -5.69 -6.72 51.29
CA MET A 78 -6.71 -6.17 50.37
C MET A 78 -6.56 -4.65 50.19
N ALA A 79 -6.23 -3.92 51.25
CA ALA A 79 -5.93 -2.48 51.16
C ALA A 79 -4.64 -2.22 50.35
N GLN A 80 -3.62 -3.06 50.51
CA GLN A 80 -2.39 -2.99 49.71
C GLN A 80 -2.67 -3.27 48.22
N LEU A 81 -3.44 -4.31 47.88
CA LEU A 81 -3.86 -4.58 46.49
C LEU A 81 -4.63 -3.40 45.89
N SER A 82 -5.58 -2.82 46.64
CA SER A 82 -6.35 -1.65 46.19
C SER A 82 -5.44 -0.43 45.93
N ARG A 83 -4.43 -0.21 46.78
CA ARG A 83 -3.42 0.84 46.60
C ARG A 83 -2.55 0.58 45.37
N ILE A 84 -2.06 -0.65 45.17
CA ILE A 84 -1.25 -1.03 44.00
C ILE A 84 -2.06 -0.82 42.71
N GLN A 85 -3.34 -1.23 42.68
CA GLN A 85 -4.21 -1.03 41.52
C GLN A 85 -4.46 0.45 41.22
N SER A 86 -4.64 1.28 42.25
CA SER A 86 -4.87 2.72 42.09
C SER A 86 -3.61 3.45 41.60
N GLU A 87 -2.44 3.14 42.18
CA GLU A 87 -1.14 3.69 41.76
C GLU A 87 -0.82 3.27 40.31
N TRP A 88 -1.05 2.00 39.98
CA TRP A 88 -0.87 1.48 38.63
C TRP A 88 -1.80 2.14 37.61
N SER A 89 -3.09 2.27 37.93
CA SER A 89 -4.05 2.91 37.05
C SER A 89 -3.62 4.34 36.76
N LYS A 90 -3.30 5.14 37.79
CA LYS A 90 -2.80 6.51 37.61
C LYS A 90 -1.58 6.56 36.70
N TRP A 91 -0.63 5.66 36.92
CA TRP A 91 0.58 5.57 36.12
C TRP A 91 0.31 5.17 34.66
N GLU A 92 -0.60 4.22 34.41
CA GLU A 92 -1.04 3.84 33.05
C GLU A 92 -1.67 5.00 32.29
N TRP A 93 -2.52 5.78 32.96
CA TRP A 93 -3.15 6.96 32.37
C TRP A 93 -2.11 8.01 31.96
N ASP A 94 -1.21 8.39 32.88
CA ASP A 94 -0.14 9.36 32.61
C ASP A 94 0.75 8.90 31.44
N HIS A 95 1.09 7.61 31.39
CA HIS A 95 1.98 7.07 30.37
C HIS A 95 1.30 6.89 29.01
N ALA A 96 -0.02 6.61 29.00
CA ALA A 96 -0.82 6.55 27.77
C ALA A 96 -0.88 7.91 27.08
N ASP A 97 -1.05 9.00 27.84
CA ASP A 97 -1.06 10.36 27.30
C ASP A 97 0.33 10.77 26.77
N ILE A 98 1.41 10.43 27.49
CA ILE A 98 2.79 10.63 26.99
C ILE A 98 3.03 9.88 25.68
N LYS A 99 2.59 8.61 25.60
CA LYS A 99 2.71 7.79 24.39
C LYS A 99 1.91 8.39 23.23
N ARG A 100 0.69 8.85 23.48
CA ARG A 100 -0.15 9.50 22.47
C ARG A 100 0.50 10.78 21.95
N GLY A 101 0.93 11.68 22.83
CA GLY A 101 1.59 12.93 22.45
C GLY A 101 2.87 12.70 21.64
N ARG A 102 3.65 11.66 21.98
CA ARG A 102 4.85 11.28 21.21
C ARG A 102 4.52 10.66 19.86
N GLN A 103 3.48 9.84 19.77
CA GLN A 103 3.03 9.29 18.50
C GLN A 103 2.51 10.39 17.57
N GLU A 104 1.75 11.35 18.10
CA GLU A 104 1.31 12.52 17.33
C GLU A 104 2.49 13.36 16.84
N ASN A 105 3.48 13.62 17.70
CA ASN A 105 4.70 14.32 17.31
C ASN A 105 5.48 13.55 16.21
N LEU A 106 5.60 12.23 16.33
CA LEU A 106 6.22 11.38 15.31
C LEU A 106 5.48 11.51 13.97
N ASN A 107 4.15 11.38 13.97
CA ASN A 107 3.33 11.51 12.76
C ASN A 107 3.51 12.90 12.12
N GLN A 108 3.57 13.96 12.94
CA GLN A 108 3.80 15.33 12.46
C GLN A 108 5.21 15.51 11.86
N LEU A 109 6.24 14.96 12.50
CA LEU A 109 7.61 14.98 12.00
C LEU A 109 7.73 14.21 10.70
N GLU A 110 7.14 13.03 10.59
CA GLU A 110 7.12 12.23 9.36
C GLU A 110 6.41 12.96 8.22
N ALA A 111 5.26 13.59 8.49
CA ALA A 111 4.55 14.40 7.49
C ALA A 111 5.40 15.58 7.02
N ARG A 112 6.04 16.33 7.94
CA ARG A 112 6.95 17.43 7.60
C ARG A 112 8.16 16.97 6.81
N THR A 113 8.72 15.82 7.17
CA THR A 113 9.88 15.23 6.50
C THR A 113 9.55 14.87 5.05
N ARG A 114 8.34 14.37 4.77
CA ARG A 114 7.88 14.13 3.39
C ARG A 114 7.81 15.42 2.57
N VAL A 115 7.27 16.50 3.13
CA VAL A 115 7.21 17.81 2.46
C VAL A 115 8.62 18.34 2.19
N LEU A 116 9.51 18.29 3.18
CA LEU A 116 10.90 18.74 3.02
C LEU A 116 11.68 17.89 2.01
N ALA A 117 11.43 16.58 1.95
CA ALA A 117 12.05 15.72 0.95
C ALA A 117 11.66 16.14 -0.48
N LEU A 118 10.42 16.58 -0.68
CA LEU A 118 9.96 17.09 -1.97
C LEU A 118 10.56 18.46 -2.29
N ALA A 119 10.57 19.38 -1.32
CA ALA A 119 11.17 20.70 -1.47
C ALA A 119 12.69 20.67 -1.67
N ALA A 120 13.37 19.65 -1.14
CA ALA A 120 14.81 19.45 -1.27
C ALA A 120 15.23 18.94 -2.66
N LYS A 121 14.31 18.34 -3.43
CA LYS A 121 14.62 17.90 -4.79
C LYS A 121 14.86 19.10 -5.69
N THR A 122 15.65 18.94 -6.74
CA THR A 122 15.73 19.94 -7.83
C THR A 122 14.66 19.68 -8.90
N ASP A 123 14.39 20.67 -9.76
CA ASP A 123 13.48 20.49 -10.89
C ASP A 123 13.97 19.41 -11.86
N THR A 124 15.29 19.34 -12.06
CA THR A 124 15.94 18.28 -12.84
C THR A 124 15.69 16.90 -12.23
N GLU A 125 15.90 16.74 -10.93
CA GLU A 125 15.64 15.46 -10.24
C GLU A 125 14.17 15.06 -10.28
N MET A 126 13.25 16.02 -10.21
CA MET A 126 11.81 15.78 -10.35
C MET A 126 11.46 15.35 -11.78
N HIS A 127 12.01 16.03 -12.79
CA HIS A 127 11.82 15.68 -14.19
C HIS A 127 12.37 14.28 -14.51
N GLU A 128 13.59 13.98 -14.07
CA GLU A 128 14.19 12.65 -14.23
C GLU A 128 13.40 11.55 -13.49
N ALA A 129 12.82 11.85 -12.33
CA ALA A 129 11.95 10.91 -11.63
C ALA A 129 10.66 10.62 -12.40
N ILE A 130 10.04 11.65 -12.98
CA ILE A 130 8.83 11.51 -13.82
C ILE A 130 9.14 10.71 -15.08
N GLU A 131 10.23 11.03 -15.77
CA GLU A 131 10.64 10.30 -16.98
C GLU A 131 10.97 8.83 -16.67
N ARG A 132 11.62 8.55 -15.53
CA ARG A 132 11.84 7.16 -15.09
C ARG A 132 10.52 6.43 -14.79
N ALA A 133 9.58 7.07 -14.09
CA ALA A 133 8.28 6.49 -13.82
C ALA A 133 7.49 6.22 -15.12
N ARG A 134 7.56 7.15 -16.08
CA ARG A 134 6.96 6.99 -17.42
C ARG A 134 7.56 5.81 -18.18
N LYS A 135 8.90 5.71 -18.22
CA LYS A 135 9.59 4.56 -18.82
C LYS A 135 9.21 3.25 -18.14
N SER A 136 9.02 3.27 -16.81
CA SER A 136 8.54 2.11 -16.07
C SER A 136 7.15 1.68 -16.53
N VAL A 137 6.18 2.61 -16.67
CA VAL A 137 4.83 2.30 -17.19
C VAL A 137 4.89 1.70 -18.59
N ILE A 138 5.73 2.25 -19.48
CA ILE A 138 5.92 1.73 -20.84
C ILE A 138 6.48 0.30 -20.78
N TRP A 139 7.57 0.10 -20.03
CA TRP A 139 8.20 -1.21 -19.87
C TRP A 139 7.25 -2.27 -19.31
N GLN A 140 6.42 -1.94 -18.32
CA GLN A 140 5.44 -2.87 -17.76
C GLN A 140 4.33 -3.21 -18.77
N ARG A 141 3.93 -2.25 -19.62
CA ARG A 141 2.99 -2.51 -20.72
C ARG A 141 3.59 -3.41 -21.79
N ASP A 142 4.86 -3.20 -22.14
CA ASP A 142 5.58 -4.05 -23.08
C ASP A 142 5.76 -5.47 -22.51
N SER A 143 6.05 -5.60 -21.20
CA SER A 143 6.08 -6.89 -20.50
C SER A 143 4.74 -7.61 -20.59
N LEU A 144 3.63 -6.91 -20.33
CA LEU A 144 2.29 -7.47 -20.45
C LEU A 144 1.97 -7.91 -21.87
N ALA A 145 2.35 -7.11 -22.87
CA ALA A 145 2.19 -7.49 -24.28
C ALA A 145 2.98 -8.78 -24.60
N HIS A 146 4.22 -8.88 -24.11
CA HIS A 146 5.03 -10.08 -24.28
C HIS A 146 4.45 -11.32 -23.59
N SER A 147 3.87 -11.17 -22.40
CA SER A 147 3.15 -12.26 -21.72
C SER A 147 1.94 -12.75 -22.53
N TYR A 148 1.22 -11.86 -23.21
CA TYR A 148 0.16 -12.27 -24.13
C TYR A 148 0.71 -13.04 -25.34
N GLU A 149 1.84 -12.63 -25.92
CA GLU A 149 2.50 -13.36 -27.00
C GLU A 149 2.92 -14.78 -26.58
N ILE A 150 3.45 -14.93 -25.36
CA ILE A 150 3.82 -16.24 -24.80
C ILE A 150 2.59 -17.13 -24.68
N ILE A 151 1.48 -16.62 -24.17
CA ILE A 151 0.24 -17.38 -24.03
C ILE A 151 -0.29 -17.84 -25.38
N GLU A 152 -0.32 -16.95 -26.38
CA GLU A 152 -0.76 -17.33 -27.72
C GLU A 152 0.17 -18.39 -28.34
N ALA A 153 1.49 -18.31 -28.11
CA ALA A 153 2.44 -19.33 -28.53
C ALA A 153 2.23 -20.68 -27.81
N ILE A 154 1.91 -20.67 -26.50
CA ILE A 154 1.59 -21.88 -25.74
C ILE A 154 0.28 -22.50 -26.26
N LYS A 155 -0.76 -21.70 -26.47
CA LYS A 155 -2.04 -22.16 -27.03
C LYS A 155 -1.88 -22.79 -28.40
N ALA A 156 -1.07 -22.18 -29.28
CA ALA A 156 -0.77 -22.73 -30.60
C ALA A 156 -0.09 -24.11 -30.50
N LYS A 157 0.92 -24.25 -29.63
CA LYS A 157 1.59 -25.53 -29.38
C LYS A 157 0.68 -26.58 -28.76
N LEU A 158 -0.24 -26.16 -27.90
CA LEU A 158 -1.21 -27.04 -27.25
C LEU A 158 -2.24 -27.56 -28.28
N ALA A 159 -2.71 -26.70 -29.19
CA ALA A 159 -3.54 -27.11 -30.31
C ALA A 159 -2.84 -28.13 -31.21
N GLU A 160 -1.58 -27.85 -31.60
CA GLU A 160 -0.76 -28.79 -32.38
C GLU A 160 -0.58 -30.14 -31.65
N ALA A 161 -0.29 -30.12 -30.35
CA ALA A 161 -0.13 -31.33 -29.56
C ALA A 161 -1.43 -32.15 -29.47
N HIS A 162 -2.60 -31.51 -29.34
CA HIS A 162 -3.89 -32.20 -29.37
C HIS A 162 -4.22 -32.79 -30.73
N GLU A 163 -3.90 -32.10 -31.84
CA GLU A 163 -4.07 -32.64 -33.18
C GLU A 163 -3.20 -33.89 -33.39
N MET A 164 -1.96 -33.87 -32.90
CA MET A 164 -1.05 -35.03 -32.97
C MET A 164 -1.51 -36.20 -32.10
N ASP A 165 -2.01 -35.94 -30.88
CA ASP A 165 -2.58 -36.99 -30.01
C ASP A 165 -3.85 -37.61 -30.62
N ALA A 166 -4.73 -36.78 -31.19
CA ALA A 166 -5.92 -37.27 -31.90
C ALA A 166 -5.56 -38.10 -33.15
N ALA A 167 -4.56 -37.68 -33.92
CA ALA A 167 -4.06 -38.45 -35.05
C ALA A 167 -3.50 -39.81 -34.62
N GLN A 168 -2.73 -39.85 -33.51
CA GLN A 168 -2.22 -41.11 -32.98
C GLN A 168 -3.34 -42.01 -32.43
N ALA A 169 -4.32 -41.45 -31.71
CA ALA A 169 -5.48 -42.21 -31.22
C ALA A 169 -6.31 -42.81 -32.37
N ASN A 170 -6.47 -42.09 -33.49
CA ASN A 170 -7.11 -42.63 -34.69
C ASN A 170 -6.31 -43.79 -35.29
N LEU A 171 -4.99 -43.67 -35.34
CA LEU A 171 -4.11 -44.73 -35.85
C LEU A 171 -4.14 -45.97 -34.93
N GLU A 172 -4.14 -45.78 -33.61
CA GLU A 172 -4.33 -46.85 -32.62
C GLU A 172 -5.68 -47.55 -32.80
N ALA A 173 -6.76 -46.80 -33.07
CA ALA A 173 -8.08 -47.36 -33.37
C ALA A 173 -8.09 -48.18 -34.68
N MET A 174 -7.44 -47.69 -35.74
CA MET A 174 -7.31 -48.42 -37.00
C MET A 174 -6.52 -49.73 -36.82
N ILE A 175 -5.45 -49.72 -36.01
CA ILE A 175 -4.71 -50.93 -35.65
C ILE A 175 -5.59 -51.91 -34.90
N ALA A 176 -6.39 -51.44 -33.93
CA ALA A 176 -7.31 -52.30 -33.18
C ALA A 176 -8.35 -52.96 -34.10
N THR A 177 -8.93 -52.21 -35.04
CA THR A 177 -9.86 -52.75 -36.04
C THR A 177 -9.17 -53.77 -36.95
N ALA A 178 -7.99 -53.47 -37.50
CA ALA A 178 -7.25 -54.38 -38.37
C ALA A 178 -6.81 -55.67 -37.65
N ARG A 179 -6.44 -55.58 -36.35
CA ARG A 179 -6.16 -56.76 -35.52
C ARG A 179 -7.41 -57.62 -35.35
N LYS A 180 -8.55 -57.00 -35.03
CA LYS A 180 -9.82 -57.71 -34.89
C LYS A 180 -10.22 -58.40 -36.20
N GLU A 181 -10.07 -57.76 -37.36
CA GLU A 181 -10.34 -58.38 -38.66
C GLU A 181 -9.44 -59.60 -38.92
N CYS A 182 -8.15 -59.52 -38.57
CA CYS A 182 -7.24 -60.65 -38.64
C CYS A 182 -7.64 -61.80 -37.71
N GLU A 183 -8.10 -61.48 -36.50
CA GLU A 183 -8.59 -62.46 -35.52
C GLU A 183 -9.92 -63.08 -35.95
N ASP A 184 -10.87 -62.30 -36.44
CA ASP A 184 -12.16 -62.75 -36.94
C ASP A 184 -11.98 -63.70 -38.14
N LEU A 185 -11.06 -63.40 -39.06
CA LEU A 185 -10.74 -64.30 -40.18
C LEU A 185 -10.18 -65.65 -39.71
N LYS A 186 -9.33 -65.65 -38.67
CA LYS A 186 -8.78 -66.89 -38.09
C LYS A 186 -9.84 -67.66 -37.30
N ALA A 187 -10.62 -66.97 -36.48
CA ALA A 187 -11.68 -67.55 -35.65
C ALA A 187 -12.79 -68.16 -36.49
N ASN A 188 -13.24 -67.47 -37.54
CA ASN A 188 -14.27 -67.99 -38.46
C ASN A 188 -13.81 -69.25 -39.19
N ALA A 189 -12.55 -69.28 -39.66
CA ALA A 189 -11.98 -70.47 -40.30
C ALA A 189 -11.89 -71.66 -39.32
N PHE A 190 -11.46 -71.38 -38.08
CA PHE A 190 -11.41 -72.39 -37.02
C PHE A 190 -12.79 -72.98 -36.71
N ILE A 191 -13.83 -72.13 -36.54
CA ILE A 191 -15.21 -72.56 -36.30
C ILE A 191 -15.75 -73.42 -37.45
N GLN A 192 -15.38 -73.09 -38.69
CA GLN A 192 -15.79 -73.83 -39.89
C GLN A 192 -14.97 -75.11 -40.13
N GLY A 193 -13.91 -75.36 -39.35
CA GLY A 193 -13.01 -76.50 -39.55
C GLY A 193 -12.19 -76.40 -40.85
N THR A 194 -12.07 -75.20 -41.42
CA THR A 194 -11.36 -74.92 -42.67
C THR A 194 -10.09 -74.11 -42.41
N GLN A 195 -9.21 -74.03 -43.41
CA GLN A 195 -8.09 -73.08 -43.34
C GLN A 195 -8.58 -71.65 -43.60
N PRO A 196 -7.95 -70.63 -42.97
CA PRO A 196 -8.25 -69.23 -43.26
C PRO A 196 -8.08 -68.91 -44.74
N ASP A 197 -8.90 -68.01 -45.27
CA ASP A 197 -8.84 -67.62 -46.68
C ASP A 197 -7.41 -67.17 -47.05
N PRO A 198 -6.72 -67.93 -47.92
CA PRO A 198 -5.31 -67.71 -48.24
C PRO A 198 -5.07 -66.44 -49.04
N LYS A 199 -6.11 -65.79 -49.57
CA LYS A 199 -6.00 -64.49 -50.24
C LYS A 199 -6.28 -63.34 -49.28
N ARG A 200 -7.27 -63.47 -48.40
CA ARG A 200 -7.69 -62.37 -47.51
C ARG A 200 -6.81 -62.21 -46.28
N LEU A 201 -6.36 -63.31 -45.67
CA LEU A 201 -5.56 -63.24 -44.45
C LEU A 201 -4.20 -62.52 -44.65
N PRO A 202 -3.43 -62.77 -45.73
CA PRO A 202 -2.16 -62.06 -45.95
C PRO A 202 -2.34 -60.57 -46.25
N ILE A 203 -3.45 -60.17 -46.87
CA ILE A 203 -3.77 -58.76 -47.14
C ILE A 203 -4.01 -58.03 -45.82
N ALA A 204 -4.88 -58.57 -44.96
CA ALA A 204 -5.16 -57.99 -43.64
C ALA A 204 -3.90 -57.93 -42.74
N GLN A 205 -3.06 -58.96 -42.78
CA GLN A 205 -1.78 -58.97 -42.05
C GLN A 205 -0.79 -57.90 -42.56
N LYS A 206 -0.76 -57.66 -43.87
CA LYS A 206 0.09 -56.63 -44.47
C LYS A 206 -0.40 -55.22 -44.13
N GLU A 207 -1.72 -55.02 -44.11
CA GLU A 207 -2.34 -53.76 -43.69
C GLU A 207 -2.08 -53.47 -42.21
N LEU A 208 -2.24 -54.47 -41.35
CA LEU A 208 -1.89 -54.36 -39.93
C LEU A 208 -0.40 -54.00 -39.72
N ALA A 209 0.50 -54.71 -40.40
CA ALA A 209 1.94 -54.44 -40.29
C ALA A 209 2.33 -53.05 -40.81
N ALA A 210 1.62 -52.53 -41.82
CA ALA A 210 1.82 -51.18 -42.33
C ALA A 210 1.40 -50.12 -41.30
N LEU A 211 0.23 -50.29 -40.67
CA LEU A 211 -0.27 -49.39 -39.62
C LEU A 211 0.60 -49.43 -38.36
N GLU A 212 1.07 -50.62 -37.94
CA GLU A 212 2.00 -50.75 -36.81
C GLU A 212 3.36 -50.10 -37.08
N ALA A 213 3.86 -50.18 -38.32
CA ALA A 213 5.08 -49.49 -38.73
C ALA A 213 4.90 -47.97 -38.82
N GLU A 214 3.68 -47.49 -39.06
CA GLU A 214 3.32 -46.06 -39.02
C GLU A 214 3.23 -45.55 -37.57
N LEU A 215 2.66 -46.36 -36.66
CA LEU A 215 2.63 -46.06 -35.21
C LEU A 215 4.04 -45.95 -34.65
N ALA A 216 4.92 -46.90 -35.00
CA ALA A 216 6.31 -46.90 -34.53
C ALA A 216 7.13 -45.69 -35.02
N ARG A 217 6.68 -44.99 -36.06
CA ARG A 217 7.28 -43.74 -36.57
C ARG A 217 6.59 -42.48 -36.02
N GLY A 218 5.41 -42.62 -35.42
CA GLY A 218 4.62 -41.51 -34.89
C GLY A 218 5.27 -40.82 -33.69
N ILE A 219 4.90 -39.56 -33.46
CA ILE A 219 5.44 -38.69 -32.38
C ILE A 219 4.37 -38.41 -31.31
N GLY A 220 3.17 -38.99 -31.40
CA GLY A 220 2.03 -38.63 -30.55
C GLY A 220 2.19 -39.06 -29.08
N ASP A 221 3.00 -40.06 -28.74
CA ASP A 221 3.39 -40.33 -27.33
C ASP A 221 4.12 -39.12 -26.71
N GLY A 222 4.95 -38.44 -27.51
CA GLY A 222 5.62 -37.21 -27.13
C GLY A 222 4.65 -36.04 -26.97
N ALA A 223 3.66 -35.93 -27.87
CA ALA A 223 2.61 -34.92 -27.79
C ALA A 223 1.72 -35.11 -26.55
N ARG A 224 1.28 -36.35 -26.28
CA ARG A 224 0.50 -36.72 -25.09
C ARG A 224 1.23 -36.41 -23.79
N ALA A 225 2.54 -36.63 -23.73
CA ALA A 225 3.36 -36.27 -22.57
C ALA A 225 3.62 -34.75 -22.43
N ALA A 226 3.52 -33.98 -23.53
CA ALA A 226 3.73 -32.55 -23.56
C ALA A 226 2.49 -31.74 -23.17
N ILE A 227 1.28 -32.22 -23.49
CA ILE A 227 -0.01 -31.56 -23.18
C ILE A 227 -0.09 -31.09 -21.72
N PRO A 228 0.06 -31.94 -20.68
CA PRO A 228 -0.09 -31.49 -19.29
C PRO A 228 0.98 -30.45 -18.88
N LYS A 229 2.16 -30.48 -19.50
CA LYS A 229 3.20 -29.48 -19.25
C LYS A 229 2.85 -28.13 -19.89
N LEU A 230 2.28 -28.15 -21.10
CA LEU A 230 1.82 -26.94 -21.79
C LEU A 230 0.60 -26.33 -21.09
N GLU A 231 -0.32 -27.15 -20.58
CA GLU A 231 -1.46 -26.70 -19.77
C GLU A 231 -1.00 -26.05 -18.46
N ALA A 232 -0.04 -26.64 -17.76
CA ALA A 232 0.54 -26.03 -16.57
C ALA A 232 1.24 -24.69 -16.89
N GLN A 233 2.02 -24.63 -17.97
CA GLN A 233 2.65 -23.40 -18.43
C GLN A 233 1.63 -22.31 -18.81
N LEU A 234 0.50 -22.71 -19.40
CA LEU A 234 -0.60 -21.80 -19.74
C LEU A 234 -1.21 -21.21 -18.46
N ALA A 235 -1.56 -22.06 -17.49
CA ALA A 235 -2.13 -21.62 -16.23
C ALA A 235 -1.18 -20.69 -15.44
N ASP A 236 0.11 -21.01 -15.40
CA ASP A 236 1.13 -20.17 -14.77
C ASP A 236 1.26 -18.81 -15.47
N SER A 237 1.24 -18.80 -16.81
CA SER A 237 1.34 -17.57 -17.62
C SER A 237 0.09 -16.69 -17.49
N GLU A 238 -1.09 -17.29 -17.45
CA GLU A 238 -2.36 -16.59 -17.19
C GLU A 238 -2.39 -15.98 -15.78
N GLY A 239 -1.87 -16.68 -14.77
CA GLY A 239 -1.70 -16.13 -13.43
C GLY A 239 -0.72 -14.95 -13.37
N SER A 240 0.32 -14.95 -14.19
CA SER A 240 1.30 -13.87 -14.28
C SER A 240 0.71 -12.57 -14.84
N ILE A 241 -0.26 -12.63 -15.76
CA ILE A 241 -0.92 -11.45 -16.34
C ILE A 241 -1.52 -10.54 -15.26
N GLU A 242 -2.24 -11.11 -14.29
CA GLU A 242 -2.88 -10.30 -13.25
C GLU A 242 -1.84 -9.60 -12.36
N ALA A 243 -0.72 -10.27 -12.07
CA ALA A 243 0.40 -9.66 -11.37
C ALA A 243 1.04 -8.53 -12.19
N GLU A 244 1.16 -8.66 -13.52
CA GLU A 244 1.66 -7.61 -14.39
C GLU A 244 0.71 -6.42 -14.50
N LYS A 245 -0.60 -6.65 -14.59
CA LYS A 245 -1.60 -5.56 -14.54
C LYS A 245 -1.50 -4.78 -13.22
N ALA A 246 -1.33 -5.46 -12.09
CA ALA A 246 -1.13 -4.80 -10.80
C ALA A 246 0.16 -3.95 -10.78
N LYS A 247 1.26 -4.44 -11.36
CA LYS A 247 2.50 -3.65 -11.51
C LYS A 247 2.30 -2.41 -12.38
N ILE A 248 1.54 -2.52 -13.48
CA ILE A 248 1.21 -1.37 -14.33
C ILE A 248 0.44 -0.32 -13.52
N GLU A 249 -0.58 -0.74 -12.75
CA GLU A 249 -1.38 0.22 -11.98
C GLU A 249 -0.56 0.91 -10.89
N SER A 250 0.26 0.16 -10.16
CA SER A 250 1.20 0.73 -9.21
C SER A 250 2.16 1.74 -9.87
N ALA A 251 2.66 1.45 -11.07
CA ALA A 251 3.54 2.36 -11.79
C ALA A 251 2.82 3.63 -12.27
N LYS A 252 1.54 3.53 -12.66
CA LYS A 252 0.71 4.71 -12.99
C LYS A 252 0.45 5.57 -11.76
N ASP A 253 0.12 4.95 -10.62
CA ASP A 253 -0.11 5.67 -9.37
C ASP A 253 1.14 6.43 -8.92
N ASP A 254 2.31 5.81 -9.04
CA ASP A 254 3.59 6.46 -8.77
C ASP A 254 3.84 7.65 -9.71
N LEU A 255 3.53 7.51 -11.01
CA LEU A 255 3.65 8.59 -11.99
C LEU A 255 2.68 9.75 -11.66
N LEU A 256 1.41 9.46 -11.37
CA LEU A 256 0.41 10.45 -10.97
C LEU A 256 0.83 11.18 -9.70
N ARG A 257 1.35 10.45 -8.71
CA ARG A 257 1.88 11.04 -7.48
C ARG A 257 3.04 12.00 -7.75
N LEU A 258 3.96 11.63 -8.64
CA LEU A 258 5.10 12.50 -9.02
C LEU A 258 4.64 13.77 -9.75
N HIS A 259 3.71 13.66 -10.70
CA HIS A 259 3.13 14.83 -11.37
C HIS A 259 2.38 15.74 -10.39
N ARG A 260 1.62 15.16 -9.46
CA ARG A 260 0.96 15.92 -8.39
C ARG A 260 1.97 16.69 -7.55
N ASN A 261 3.08 16.07 -7.17
CA ASN A 261 4.13 16.72 -6.40
C ASN A 261 4.80 17.87 -7.18
N GLN A 262 5.04 17.69 -8.48
CA GLN A 262 5.55 18.76 -9.34
C GLN A 262 4.56 19.93 -9.39
N ALA A 263 3.27 19.65 -9.62
CA ALA A 263 2.24 20.69 -9.67
C ALA A 263 2.11 21.45 -8.33
N ILE A 264 2.16 20.75 -7.20
CA ILE A 264 2.16 21.38 -5.87
C ILE A 264 3.35 22.33 -5.74
N ARG A 265 4.55 21.89 -6.13
CA ARG A 265 5.75 22.73 -6.04
C ARG A 265 5.67 23.95 -6.95
N GLU A 266 5.24 23.77 -8.21
CA GLU A 266 5.06 24.90 -9.13
C GLU A 266 4.03 25.91 -8.61
N LEU A 267 2.98 25.44 -7.94
CA LEU A 267 2.01 26.30 -7.26
C LEU A 267 2.63 27.02 -6.07
N GLU A 268 3.40 26.33 -5.23
CA GLU A 268 4.12 26.93 -4.10
C GLU A 268 5.12 28.00 -4.57
N ASP A 269 5.92 27.71 -5.60
CA ASP A 269 6.89 28.67 -6.14
C ASP A 269 6.22 29.88 -6.80
N ARG A 270 5.07 29.69 -7.46
CA ARG A 270 4.24 30.81 -7.97
C ARG A 270 3.65 31.64 -6.85
N VAL A 271 3.17 31.01 -5.78
CA VAL A 271 2.66 31.71 -4.60
C VAL A 271 3.78 32.52 -3.95
N ASP A 272 4.95 31.93 -3.72
CA ASP A 272 6.11 32.63 -3.15
C ASP A 272 6.53 33.82 -4.02
N ALA A 273 6.59 33.64 -5.34
CA ALA A 273 6.93 34.70 -6.28
C ALA A 273 5.91 35.86 -6.30
N LEU A 274 4.65 35.61 -5.93
CA LEU A 274 3.61 36.64 -5.79
C LEU A 274 3.60 37.24 -4.38
N CYS A 275 3.93 36.45 -3.35
CA CYS A 275 4.02 36.91 -1.97
C CYS A 275 5.09 37.99 -1.79
N ASP A 276 6.29 37.82 -2.36
CA ASP A 276 7.39 38.78 -2.19
C ASP A 276 7.05 40.20 -2.70
N PRO A 277 6.50 40.39 -3.91
CA PRO A 277 6.00 41.68 -4.37
C PRO A 277 4.87 42.23 -3.50
N LEU A 278 3.93 41.38 -3.07
CA LEU A 278 2.80 41.78 -2.24
C LEU A 278 3.24 42.22 -0.83
N LEU A 279 4.23 41.54 -0.24
CA LEU A 279 4.85 41.91 1.04
C LEU A 279 5.68 43.20 0.90
N THR A 280 6.34 43.39 -0.25
CA THR A 280 7.07 44.63 -0.55
C THR A 280 6.13 45.82 -0.71
N LEU A 281 4.98 45.63 -1.40
CA LEU A 281 3.92 46.63 -1.52
C LEU A 281 3.28 46.96 -0.16
N ALA A 282 2.92 45.96 0.64
CA ALA A 282 2.40 46.14 2.00
C ALA A 282 3.38 46.89 2.92
N ALA A 283 4.69 46.65 2.77
CA ALA A 283 5.72 47.38 3.53
C ALA A 283 5.84 48.87 3.14
N THR A 284 5.36 49.25 1.96
CA THR A 284 5.40 50.65 1.46
C THR A 284 4.11 51.43 1.72
N ASP A 285 2.97 50.75 1.93
CA ASP A 285 1.68 51.37 2.22
C ASP A 285 0.84 50.49 3.17
N ARG A 286 0.62 50.99 4.40
CA ARG A 286 -0.17 50.31 5.46
C ARG A 286 -1.65 50.16 5.11
N THR A 287 -2.21 51.03 4.27
CA THR A 287 -3.60 50.88 3.80
C THR A 287 -3.71 49.75 2.77
N PHE A 288 -2.67 49.56 1.96
CA PHE A 288 -2.60 48.49 0.97
C PHE A 288 -2.35 47.10 1.61
N GLU A 289 -1.66 47.05 2.74
CA GLU A 289 -1.44 45.84 3.57
C GLU A 289 -2.77 45.15 3.94
N TYR A 290 -3.78 45.90 4.39
CA TYR A 290 -5.10 45.36 4.73
C TYR A 290 -5.87 44.86 3.51
N VAL A 291 -5.75 45.52 2.35
CA VAL A 291 -6.43 45.14 1.11
C VAL A 291 -5.85 43.84 0.56
N ILE A 292 -4.52 43.70 0.56
CA ILE A 292 -3.83 42.47 0.16
C ILE A 292 -4.23 41.33 1.11
N HIS A 293 -4.20 41.57 2.42
CA HIS A 293 -4.57 40.56 3.40
C HIS A 293 -6.03 40.09 3.24
N ASP A 294 -7.00 40.99 3.05
CA ASP A 294 -8.41 40.62 2.80
C ASP A 294 -8.60 39.92 1.44
N ALA A 295 -7.90 40.35 0.38
CA ALA A 295 -7.98 39.70 -0.93
C ALA A 295 -7.46 38.26 -0.92
N LEU A 296 -6.35 38.02 -0.22
CA LEU A 296 -5.76 36.69 -0.04
C LEU A 296 -6.63 35.81 0.85
N TRP A 297 -7.13 36.37 1.95
CA TRP A 297 -8.08 35.72 2.85
C TRP A 297 -9.34 35.25 2.11
N ASN A 298 -9.92 36.11 1.27
CA ASN A 298 -11.13 35.80 0.49
C ASN A 298 -10.91 34.78 -0.63
N ARG A 299 -9.67 34.62 -1.08
CA ARG A 299 -9.27 33.61 -2.07
C ARG A 299 -8.78 32.31 -1.41
N GLY A 300 -8.80 32.22 -0.08
CA GLY A 300 -8.33 31.05 0.68
C GLY A 300 -6.81 30.87 0.69
N LEU A 301 -6.05 31.90 0.30
CA LEU A 301 -4.59 31.93 0.33
C LEU A 301 -4.17 32.70 1.59
N ARG A 302 -3.53 32.04 2.56
CA ARG A 302 -3.03 32.75 3.74
C ARG A 302 -1.62 33.28 3.50
N ILE A 303 -1.43 34.60 3.47
CA ILE A 303 -0.14 35.21 3.81
C ILE A 303 -0.18 35.52 5.29
N LEU A 304 0.73 34.91 6.06
CA LEU A 304 0.82 35.10 7.50
C LEU A 304 1.54 36.42 7.82
N ASP A 305 0.89 37.21 8.67
CA ASP A 305 1.36 38.42 9.33
C ASP A 305 2.83 38.31 9.80
N ILE A 306 3.64 39.32 9.47
CA ILE A 306 5.11 39.37 9.60
C ILE A 306 5.56 39.26 11.08
N ASN A 307 4.67 39.44 12.05
CA ASN A 307 5.03 39.52 13.47
C ASN A 307 4.64 38.32 14.36
N GLN A 308 4.14 37.20 13.82
CA GLN A 308 3.81 36.03 14.66
C GLN A 308 4.47 34.73 14.19
N LYS A 309 5.11 34.06 15.15
CA LYS A 309 5.88 32.81 15.00
C LYS A 309 5.11 31.69 14.26
N LEU A 310 5.37 31.57 12.95
CA LEU A 310 5.40 30.37 12.09
C LEU A 310 4.65 29.11 12.54
N TRP A 311 3.41 28.82 12.08
CA TRP A 311 2.93 27.43 11.89
C TRP A 311 1.96 27.25 10.69
N LYS A 312 2.47 26.58 9.64
CA LYS A 312 1.83 25.80 8.54
C LYS A 312 0.98 26.50 7.44
N PRO A 313 1.09 26.05 6.17
CA PRO A 313 0.23 26.47 5.08
C PRO A 313 -1.13 25.78 5.17
N GLY A 314 -2.18 26.55 5.44
CA GLY A 314 -3.58 26.08 5.43
C GLY A 314 -4.16 26.24 4.03
N TRP A 315 -3.94 25.27 3.16
CA TRP A 315 -4.65 25.20 1.88
C TRP A 315 -6.04 24.60 2.15
N LEU A 316 -7.07 25.33 1.70
CA LEU A 316 -8.50 24.96 1.72
C LEU A 316 -9.15 24.87 3.10
N MET A 317 -9.54 26.02 3.65
CA MET A 317 -10.72 26.12 4.52
C MET A 317 -11.77 26.91 3.75
N HIS A 318 -12.99 26.39 3.66
CA HIS A 318 -14.14 27.08 3.06
C HIS A 318 -14.21 28.52 3.58
N PRO A 319 -14.61 29.51 2.73
CA PRO A 319 -14.84 30.85 3.21
C PRO A 319 -15.82 30.77 4.38
N ARG A 320 -15.39 31.26 5.55
CA ARG A 320 -16.24 31.35 6.72
C ARG A 320 -17.45 32.20 6.32
N GLU A 321 -18.66 31.71 6.59
CA GLU A 321 -19.87 32.52 6.49
C GLU A 321 -19.68 33.71 7.43
N ARG A 322 -19.56 34.90 6.83
CA ARG A 322 -19.43 36.18 7.53
C ARG A 322 -20.78 36.49 8.15
N SER A 323 -20.79 37.04 9.37
CA SER A 323 -22.05 37.54 9.91
C SER A 323 -22.52 38.76 9.10
N ALA A 324 -23.82 39.03 9.11
CA ALA A 324 -24.37 40.20 8.43
C ALA A 324 -23.70 41.51 8.88
N ASP A 325 -23.38 41.61 10.18
CA ASP A 325 -22.68 42.75 10.77
C ASP A 325 -21.24 42.92 10.22
N GLU A 326 -20.55 41.80 9.94
CA GLU A 326 -19.21 41.81 9.34
C GLU A 326 -19.27 42.22 7.85
N GLU A 327 -20.31 41.82 7.12
CA GLU A 327 -20.50 42.27 5.74
C GLU A 327 -20.87 43.75 5.64
N GLU A 328 -21.70 44.24 6.57
CA GLU A 328 -22.11 45.65 6.62
C GLU A 328 -20.94 46.57 6.97
N ALA A 329 -20.10 46.19 7.95
CA ALA A 329 -18.90 46.94 8.31
C ALA A 329 -17.88 47.03 7.16
N ILE A 330 -17.78 45.99 6.32
CA ILE A 330 -16.89 45.97 5.16
C ILE A 330 -17.47 46.78 4.00
N ALA A 331 -18.79 46.72 3.78
CA ALA A 331 -19.47 47.55 2.80
C ALA A 331 -19.35 49.05 3.15
N GLU A 332 -19.45 49.40 4.43
CA GLU A 332 -19.29 50.77 4.91
C GLU A 332 -17.84 51.26 4.75
N ARG A 333 -16.85 50.41 5.04
CA ARG A 333 -15.44 50.73 4.77
C ARG A 333 -15.13 50.90 3.29
N ARG A 334 -15.76 50.11 2.41
CA ARG A 334 -15.63 50.27 0.95
C ARG A 334 -16.22 51.58 0.45
N ARG A 335 -17.33 52.05 1.04
CA ARG A 335 -17.90 53.38 0.73
C ARG A 335 -16.94 54.49 1.18
N GLN A 336 -16.39 54.40 2.39
CA GLN A 336 -15.43 55.37 2.90
C GLN A 336 -14.15 55.47 2.06
N ILE A 337 -13.69 54.37 1.46
CA ILE A 337 -12.52 54.37 0.56
C ILE A 337 -12.87 54.99 -0.80
N LEU A 338 -14.09 54.77 -1.31
CA LEU A 338 -14.57 55.33 -2.58
C LEU A 338 -14.95 56.81 -2.48
N ASP A 339 -15.30 57.31 -1.29
CA ASP A 339 -15.59 58.74 -1.05
C ASP A 339 -14.32 59.59 -0.95
N VAL A 340 -13.12 59.00 -0.79
CA VAL A 340 -11.84 59.74 -0.75
C VAL A 340 -11.39 60.21 -2.14
N ASP A 341 -11.92 59.64 -3.22
CA ASP A 341 -11.67 60.12 -4.59
C ASP A 341 -12.63 61.25 -5.03
N GLY A 342 -13.62 61.61 -4.20
CA GLY A 342 -14.63 62.64 -4.52
C GLY A 342 -14.15 64.09 -4.36
N ASP A 343 -13.18 64.35 -3.49
CA ASP A 343 -12.72 65.71 -3.17
C ASP A 343 -11.39 66.09 -3.85
N ALA A 344 -10.79 65.20 -4.65
CA ALA A 344 -9.54 65.47 -5.38
C ALA A 344 -9.75 66.18 -6.74
N ASN A 345 -10.99 66.55 -7.09
CA ASN A 345 -11.33 67.19 -8.38
C ASN A 345 -11.79 68.66 -8.26
N GLU A 346 -11.71 69.28 -7.08
CA GLU A 346 -11.90 70.73 -6.90
C GLU A 346 -10.72 71.34 -6.13
N LEU A 347 -9.54 71.43 -6.76
CA LEU A 347 -8.52 72.45 -6.51
C LEU A 347 -7.54 72.58 -7.69
#